data_AF-A0A2N2NI23-F1
#
_entry.id   AF-A0A2N2NI23-F1
#
_cell.length_a   1.000
_cell.length_b   1.000
_cell.length_c   1.000
_cell.angle_alpha   90.00
_cell.angle_beta   90.00
_cell.angle_gamma   90.00
#
_symmetry.space_group_name_H-M   'P 1'
#
loop_
_entity.id
_entity.type
_entity.pdbx_description
1 polymer ?
#
loop_
_entity_poly.entity_id
_entity_poly.type
_entity_poly.pdbx_seq_one_letter_code
_entity_poly.pdbx_strand_id
1 'polypeptide(L)'
;MRLFEIIILAITFLSFLLRFIPLKKFTWLYLLPTLNLLAIGYHLFFEGARWQMIPLYILAIAFIPMGIRKIIQPAHRFKWGFTILAAILLLIGAALPALLPVHVFPATQGPYAVGTTSFYWIDQGRLEAYSPDPDRVYANPPSETHRVMVQVW
;
A
#
# COMPACT_ATOMS: atom_id res chain seq x y z
N MET A 1 -3.28 -10.09 -3.51
CA MET A 1 -4.06 -8.84 -3.69
C MET A 1 -5.48 -9.06 -3.23
N ARG A 2 -6.09 -8.05 -2.62
CA ARG A 2 -7.49 -8.06 -2.20
C ARG A 2 -8.42 -7.66 -3.37
N LEU A 3 -9.72 -7.81 -3.19
CA LEU A 3 -10.70 -7.64 -4.27
C LEU A 3 -10.71 -6.20 -4.80
N PHE A 4 -10.76 -5.19 -3.93
CA PHE A 4 -10.82 -3.81 -4.39
C PHE A 4 -9.51 -3.35 -5.04
N GLU A 5 -8.36 -3.88 -4.62
CA GLU A 5 -7.07 -3.64 -5.30
C GLU A 5 -7.10 -4.12 -6.75
N ILE A 6 -7.64 -5.33 -6.99
CA ILE A 6 -7.76 -5.91 -8.33
C ILE A 6 -8.71 -5.09 -9.19
N ILE A 7 -9.83 -4.63 -8.63
CA ILE A 7 -10.80 -3.78 -9.34
C ILE A 7 -10.15 -2.47 -9.78
N ILE A 8 -9.44 -1.77 -8.88
CA ILE A 8 -8.76 -0.51 -9.20
C ILE A 8 -7.69 -0.73 -10.27
N LEU A 9 -6.91 -1.82 -10.15
CA LEU A 9 -5.89 -2.17 -11.13
C LEU A 9 -6.51 -2.47 -12.50
N ALA A 10 -7.58 -3.26 -12.54
CA ALA A 10 -8.25 -3.64 -13.78
C ALA A 10 -8.85 -2.42 -14.50
N ILE A 11 -9.55 -1.55 -13.78
CA ILE A 11 -10.11 -0.31 -14.36
C ILE A 11 -8.99 0.60 -14.86
N THR A 12 -7.91 0.76 -14.08
CA THR A 12 -6.78 1.61 -14.46
C THR A 12 -6.02 1.06 -15.67
N PHE A 13 -5.83 -0.25 -15.73
CA PHE A 13 -5.23 -0.94 -16.87
C PHE A 13 -6.09 -0.84 -18.12
N LEU A 14 -7.39 -1.08 -18.02
CA LEU A 14 -8.30 -0.91 -19.14
C LEU A 14 -8.31 0.54 -19.64
N SER A 15 -8.31 1.50 -18.72
CA SER A 15 -8.22 2.93 -19.05
C SER A 15 -6.92 3.28 -19.78
N PHE A 16 -5.80 2.66 -19.38
CA PHE A 16 -4.53 2.78 -20.08
C PHE A 16 -4.59 2.22 -21.50
N LEU A 17 -5.19 1.04 -21.70
CA LEU A 17 -5.34 0.44 -23.04
C LEU A 17 -6.24 1.27 -23.96
N LEU A 18 -7.38 1.78 -23.44
CA LEU A 18 -8.31 2.62 -24.18
C LEU A 18 -7.65 3.90 -24.73
N ARG A 19 -6.56 4.36 -24.13
CA ARG A 19 -5.77 5.48 -24.66
C ARG A 19 -5.22 5.21 -26.06
N PHE A 20 -4.94 3.97 -26.43
CA PHE A 20 -4.41 3.60 -27.74
C PHE A 20 -5.50 3.27 -28.77
N ILE A 21 -6.72 3.00 -28.31
CA ILE A 21 -7.84 2.61 -29.16
C ILE A 21 -8.71 3.85 -29.46
N PRO A 22 -8.97 4.19 -30.73
CA PRO A 22 -9.92 5.24 -31.10
C PRO A 22 -11.36 4.69 -31.06
N LEU A 23 -12.12 5.07 -30.03
CA LEU A 23 -13.53 4.71 -29.90
C LEU A 23 -14.41 5.82 -30.49
N LYS A 24 -14.91 5.61 -31.71
CA LYS A 24 -15.78 6.61 -32.38
C LYS A 24 -17.23 6.58 -31.88
N LYS A 25 -17.76 5.39 -31.58
CA LYS A 25 -19.18 5.18 -31.20
C LYS A 25 -19.40 5.09 -29.68
N PHE A 26 -18.39 4.65 -28.94
CA PHE A 26 -18.47 4.41 -27.49
C PHE A 26 -17.54 5.32 -26.71
N THR A 27 -17.61 6.63 -26.98
CA THR A 27 -16.76 7.64 -26.32
C THR A 27 -16.97 7.70 -24.81
N TRP A 28 -18.16 7.31 -24.32
CA TRP A 28 -18.45 7.21 -22.88
C TRP A 28 -17.51 6.25 -22.14
N LEU A 29 -16.91 5.25 -22.81
CA LEU A 29 -15.93 4.35 -22.21
C LEU A 29 -14.66 5.09 -21.76
N TYR A 30 -14.34 6.27 -22.31
CA TYR A 30 -13.25 7.10 -21.79
C TYR A 30 -13.53 7.66 -20.40
N LEU A 31 -14.77 7.58 -19.90
CA LEU A 31 -15.12 7.94 -18.52
C LEU A 31 -14.90 6.80 -17.53
N LEU A 32 -14.51 5.59 -17.96
CA LEU A 32 -14.19 4.47 -17.07
C LEU A 32 -13.30 4.82 -15.86
N PRO A 33 -12.25 5.67 -15.98
CA PRO A 33 -11.44 6.06 -14.84
C PRO A 33 -12.23 6.69 -13.68
N THR A 34 -13.41 7.27 -13.91
CA THR A 34 -14.21 7.89 -12.84
C THR A 34 -14.75 6.85 -11.86
N LEU A 35 -14.94 5.60 -12.29
CA LEU A 35 -15.34 4.50 -11.41
C LEU A 35 -14.28 4.18 -10.35
N ASN A 36 -13.01 4.53 -10.61
CA ASN A 36 -11.96 4.39 -9.59
C ASN A 36 -12.20 5.28 -8.37
N LEU A 37 -12.94 6.40 -8.47
CA LEU A 37 -13.25 7.22 -7.30
C LEU A 37 -14.07 6.43 -6.28
N LEU A 38 -15.07 5.69 -6.76
CA LEU A 38 -15.87 4.81 -5.92
C LEU A 38 -15.03 3.64 -5.41
N ALA A 39 -14.29 2.97 -6.29
CA ALA A 39 -13.47 1.82 -5.91
C ALA A 39 -12.41 2.18 -4.86
N ILE A 40 -11.76 3.35 -4.98
CA ILE A 40 -10.82 3.88 -3.98
C ILE A 40 -11.55 4.17 -2.67
N GLY A 41 -12.73 4.82 -2.71
CA GLY A 41 -13.53 5.07 -1.51
C GLY A 41 -13.89 3.77 -0.77
N TYR A 42 -14.35 2.76 -1.49
CA TYR A 42 -14.64 1.44 -0.93
C TYR A 42 -13.39 0.75 -0.38
N HIS A 43 -12.27 0.78 -1.10
CA HIS A 43 -11.01 0.21 -0.63
C HIS A 43 -10.57 0.87 0.69
N LEU A 44 -10.60 2.20 0.78
CA LEU A 44 -10.20 2.92 1.99
C LEU A 44 -11.10 2.59 3.19
N PHE A 45 -12.41 2.39 2.96
CA PHE A 45 -13.36 2.10 4.03
C PHE A 45 -13.34 0.64 4.50
N PHE A 46 -13.24 -0.32 3.59
CA PHE A 46 -13.37 -1.76 3.90
C PHE A 46 -12.02 -2.47 4.04
N GLU A 47 -11.04 -2.14 3.20
CA GLU A 47 -9.75 -2.82 3.18
C GLU A 47 -8.65 -2.01 3.90
N GLY A 48 -8.88 -0.73 4.13
CA GLY A 48 -7.94 0.17 4.79
C GLY A 48 -6.87 0.71 3.83
N ALA A 49 -6.29 1.86 4.18
CA ALA A 49 -5.28 2.50 3.36
C ALA A 49 -3.98 1.69 3.32
N ARG A 50 -3.49 1.41 2.11
CA ARG A 50 -2.23 0.71 1.85
C ARG A 50 -1.30 1.60 1.06
N TRP A 51 -0.10 1.83 1.59
CA TRP A 51 0.87 2.69 0.93
C TRP A 51 1.35 2.08 -0.40
N GLN A 52 1.33 0.75 -0.54
CA GLN A 52 1.68 0.04 -1.79
C GLN A 52 0.78 0.45 -2.97
N MET A 53 -0.43 0.92 -2.69
CA MET A 53 -1.42 1.30 -3.70
C MET A 53 -1.32 2.78 -4.11
N ILE A 54 -0.51 3.60 -3.43
CA ILE A 54 -0.36 5.04 -3.72
C ILE A 54 -0.01 5.31 -5.20
N PRO A 55 0.98 4.62 -5.82
CA PRO A 55 1.28 4.83 -7.24
C PRO A 55 0.07 4.60 -8.15
N LEU A 56 -0.74 3.58 -7.82
CA LEU A 56 -1.92 3.21 -8.59
C LEU A 56 -3.07 4.21 -8.39
N TYR A 57 -3.28 4.73 -7.18
CA TYR A 57 -4.27 5.77 -6.92
C TYR A 57 -3.97 7.06 -7.66
N ILE A 58 -2.72 7.50 -7.63
CA ILE A 58 -2.27 8.70 -8.37
C ILE A 58 -2.57 8.50 -9.85
N LEU A 59 -2.23 7.34 -10.41
CA LEU A 59 -2.46 7.05 -11.82
C LEU A 59 -3.96 6.98 -12.17
N ALA A 60 -4.76 6.32 -11.34
CA ALA A 60 -6.20 6.21 -11.48
C ALA A 60 -6.89 7.58 -11.53
N ILE A 61 -6.53 8.48 -10.60
CA ILE A 61 -7.06 9.85 -10.55
C ILE A 61 -6.56 10.66 -11.74
N ALA A 62 -5.28 10.53 -12.10
CA ALA A 62 -4.69 11.26 -13.22
C ALA A 62 -5.37 10.91 -14.56
N PHE A 63 -5.90 9.70 -14.73
CA PHE A 63 -6.60 9.31 -15.96
C PHE A 63 -7.99 9.91 -16.13
N ILE A 64 -8.64 10.40 -15.07
CA ILE A 64 -9.97 11.03 -15.13
C ILE A 64 -10.00 12.25 -16.08
N PRO A 65 -9.20 13.31 -15.86
CA PRO A 65 -9.18 14.45 -16.76
C PRO A 65 -8.70 14.09 -18.17
N MET A 66 -7.91 13.01 -18.32
CA MET A 66 -7.44 12.53 -19.61
C MET A 66 -8.55 11.89 -20.42
N GLY A 67 -9.39 11.08 -19.77
CA GLY A 67 -10.59 10.51 -20.37
C GLY A 67 -11.53 11.60 -20.89
N ILE A 68 -11.81 12.59 -20.05
CA ILE A 68 -12.65 13.75 -20.42
C ILE A 68 -12.05 14.52 -21.60
N ARG A 69 -10.74 14.83 -21.56
CA ARG A 69 -10.07 15.51 -22.67
C ARG A 69 -10.13 14.72 -23.97
N LYS A 70 -10.06 13.39 -23.92
CA LYS A 70 -10.14 12.56 -25.13
C LYS A 70 -11.53 12.55 -25.77
N ILE A 71 -12.58 12.78 -24.98
CA ILE A 71 -13.96 12.98 -25.49
C ILE A 71 -14.10 14.34 -26.17
N ILE A 72 -13.59 15.41 -25.54
CA ILE A 72 -13.73 16.79 -26.03
C ILE A 72 -12.77 17.07 -27.21
N GLN A 73 -11.55 16.52 -27.14
CA GLN A 73 -10.47 16.78 -28.10
C GLN A 73 -9.84 15.44 -28.58
N PRO A 74 -10.53 14.67 -29.43
CA PRO A 74 -10.08 13.33 -29.83
C PRO A 74 -8.76 13.32 -30.62
N ALA A 75 -8.39 14.45 -31.26
CA ALA A 75 -7.13 14.62 -31.98
C ALA A 75 -5.93 14.89 -31.06
N HIS A 76 -6.15 15.20 -29.77
CA HIS A 76 -5.08 15.52 -28.84
C HIS A 76 -4.23 14.28 -28.54
N ARG A 77 -2.95 14.34 -28.94
CA ARG A 77 -1.98 13.29 -28.63
C ARG A 77 -1.29 13.61 -27.32
N PHE A 78 -1.30 12.65 -26.40
CA PHE A 78 -0.54 12.79 -25.17
C PHE A 78 0.97 12.69 -25.41
N LYS A 79 1.74 13.36 -24.54
CA LYS A 79 3.20 13.28 -24.51
C LYS A 79 3.66 11.85 -24.22
N TRP A 80 4.62 11.36 -25.01
CA TRP A 80 5.24 10.04 -24.87
C TRP A 80 5.81 9.80 -23.47
N GLY A 81 6.45 10.81 -22.87
CA GLY A 81 7.00 10.70 -21.51
C GLY A 81 5.95 10.35 -20.46
N PHE A 82 4.71 10.87 -20.58
CA PHE A 82 3.63 10.48 -19.67
C PHE A 82 3.20 9.03 -19.90
N THR A 83 3.15 8.55 -21.14
CA THR A 83 2.80 7.16 -21.44
C THR A 83 3.78 6.19 -20.79
N ILE A 84 5.08 6.48 -20.89
CA ILE A 84 6.14 5.67 -20.27
C ILE A 84 6.02 5.69 -18.74
N LEU A 85 5.88 6.88 -18.16
CA LEU A 85 5.71 7.05 -16.72
C LEU A 85 4.47 6.30 -16.20
N ALA A 86 3.34 6.39 -16.92
CA ALA A 86 2.11 5.67 -16.60
C ALA A 86 2.30 4.15 -16.64
N ALA A 87 3.02 3.62 -17.65
CA ALA A 87 3.32 2.20 -17.73
C ALA A 87 4.20 1.73 -16.56
N ILE A 88 5.22 2.51 -16.18
CA ILE A 88 6.10 2.21 -15.03
C ILE A 88 5.28 2.22 -13.74
N LEU A 89 4.48 3.26 -13.50
CA LEU A 89 3.61 3.37 -12.32
C LEU A 89 2.61 2.22 -12.23
N LEU A 90 2.06 1.79 -13.38
CA LEU A 90 1.12 0.67 -13.44
C LEU A 90 1.81 -0.65 -13.08
N LEU A 91 3.02 -0.89 -13.60
CA LEU A 91 3.83 -2.05 -13.23
C LEU A 91 4.18 -2.05 -11.75
N ILE A 92 4.62 -0.91 -11.19
CA ILE A 92 4.93 -0.78 -9.76
C ILE A 92 3.67 -1.00 -8.91
N GLY A 93 2.55 -0.39 -9.29
CA GLY A 93 1.26 -0.51 -8.60
C GLY A 93 0.68 -1.93 -8.66
N ALA A 94 1.03 -2.71 -9.68
CA ALA A 94 0.70 -4.13 -9.74
C ALA A 94 1.72 -5.00 -8.97
N ALA A 95 3.01 -4.69 -9.04
CA ALA A 95 4.05 -5.51 -8.43
C ALA A 95 4.04 -5.41 -6.90
N LEU A 96 3.94 -4.19 -6.33
CA LEU A 96 4.05 -3.99 -4.88
C LEU A 96 3.01 -4.80 -4.08
N PRO A 97 1.70 -4.72 -4.36
CA PRO A 97 0.71 -5.46 -3.56
C PRO A 97 0.69 -6.97 -3.86
N ALA A 98 1.28 -7.40 -4.98
CA ALA A 98 1.43 -8.82 -5.33
C ALA A 98 2.64 -9.45 -4.63
N LEU A 99 3.78 -8.76 -4.62
CA LEU A 99 5.04 -9.24 -4.03
C LEU A 99 5.10 -9.06 -2.53
N LEU A 100 4.40 -8.06 -1.98
CA LEU A 100 4.36 -7.75 -0.56
C LEU A 100 2.94 -7.90 0.01
N PRO A 101 2.36 -9.12 0.03
CA PRO A 101 1.06 -9.33 0.63
C PRO A 101 1.13 -9.08 2.14
N VAL A 102 0.16 -8.34 2.68
CA VAL A 102 0.02 -8.23 4.14
C VAL A 102 -0.48 -9.56 4.66
N HIS A 103 0.30 -10.15 5.55
CA HIS A 103 -0.04 -11.41 6.21
C HIS A 103 -1.25 -11.21 7.12
N VAL A 104 -2.19 -12.14 7.05
CA VAL A 104 -3.32 -12.20 7.99
C VAL A 104 -2.90 -13.16 9.09
N PHE A 105 -2.90 -12.70 10.34
CA PHE A 105 -2.67 -13.59 11.47
C PHE A 105 -3.81 -14.61 11.56
N PRO A 106 -3.51 -15.87 11.93
CA PRO A 106 -4.54 -16.87 12.11
C PRO A 106 -5.55 -16.40 13.17
N ALA A 107 -6.84 -16.70 12.95
CA ALA A 107 -7.86 -16.45 13.94
C ALA A 107 -7.52 -17.24 15.21
N THR A 108 -7.65 -16.59 16.37
CA THR A 108 -7.41 -17.24 17.66
C THR A 108 -8.48 -18.30 17.88
N GLN A 109 -8.07 -19.57 18.04
CA GLN A 109 -9.00 -20.71 18.15
C GLN A 109 -9.40 -21.03 19.60
N GLY A 110 -8.93 -20.27 20.58
CA GLY A 110 -9.19 -20.51 22.00
C GLY A 110 -10.54 -19.96 22.47
N PRO A 111 -11.10 -20.49 23.57
CA PRO A 111 -12.36 -20.02 24.15
C PRO A 111 -12.26 -18.64 24.81
N TYR A 112 -11.03 -18.13 24.99
CA TYR A 112 -10.76 -16.83 25.61
C TYR A 112 -10.41 -15.79 24.55
N ALA A 113 -10.91 -14.57 24.72
CA ALA A 113 -10.45 -13.43 23.94
C ALA A 113 -8.97 -13.19 24.25
N VAL A 114 -8.12 -13.47 23.26
CA VAL A 114 -6.67 -13.35 23.41
C VAL A 114 -6.30 -11.88 23.19
N GLY A 115 -5.83 -11.23 24.24
CA GLY A 115 -5.26 -9.88 24.19
C GLY A 115 -3.80 -9.95 24.55
N THR A 116 -2.93 -9.23 23.84
CA THR A 116 -1.53 -9.14 24.24
C THR A 116 -1.34 -7.99 25.22
N THR A 117 -0.58 -8.24 26.28
CA THR A 117 -0.07 -7.19 27.17
C THR A 117 1.45 -7.25 27.19
N SER A 118 2.08 -6.10 27.02
CA SER A 118 3.52 -5.95 27.10
C SER A 118 3.88 -5.32 28.43
N PHE A 119 4.76 -5.97 29.17
CA PHE A 119 5.32 -5.45 30.40
C PHE A 119 6.78 -5.06 30.19
N TYR A 120 7.14 -3.92 30.77
CA TYR A 120 8.52 -3.50 30.90
C TYR A 120 8.95 -3.70 32.34
N TRP A 121 9.81 -4.69 32.58
CA TRP A 121 10.30 -5.04 33.91
C TRP A 121 11.73 -4.58 34.10
N ILE A 122 12.03 -4.10 35.31
CA ILE A 122 13.35 -3.66 35.72
C ILE A 122 13.77 -4.51 36.92
N ASP A 123 14.86 -5.27 36.76
CA ASP A 123 15.49 -6.00 37.85
C ASP A 123 16.46 -5.05 38.57
N GLN A 124 16.06 -4.58 39.76
CA GLN A 124 16.88 -3.67 40.58
C GLN A 124 18.05 -4.40 41.26
N GLY A 125 18.01 -5.74 41.36
CA GLY A 125 19.03 -6.56 42.02
C GLY A 125 20.17 -6.99 41.10
N ARG A 126 20.03 -6.79 39.78
CA ARG A 126 21.00 -7.20 38.77
C ARG A 126 21.39 -6.04 37.86
N LEU A 127 22.68 -5.82 37.70
CA LEU A 127 23.23 -4.86 36.74
C LEU A 127 23.35 -5.49 35.34
N GLU A 128 23.18 -4.67 34.32
CA GLU A 128 23.28 -5.04 32.91
C GLU A 128 24.73 -5.35 32.53
N ALA A 129 24.96 -6.55 31.97
CA ALA A 129 26.28 -7.00 31.58
C ALA A 129 26.73 -6.40 30.25
N TYR A 130 25.78 -6.04 29.37
CA TYR A 130 26.06 -5.48 28.05
C TYR A 130 26.28 -3.97 28.08
N SER A 131 27.22 -3.49 27.29
CA SER A 131 27.51 -2.06 27.19
C SER A 131 26.45 -1.36 26.33
N PRO A 132 26.00 -0.15 26.70
CA PRO A 132 25.23 0.70 25.80
C PRO A 132 26.10 1.32 24.70
N ASP A 133 27.43 1.29 24.85
CA ASP A 133 28.40 1.71 23.84
C ASP A 133 28.50 0.65 22.71
N PRO A 134 28.15 0.97 21.46
CA PRO A 134 28.19 0.02 20.35
C PRO A 134 29.58 -0.52 20.02
N ASP A 135 30.65 0.18 20.44
CA ASP A 135 32.04 -0.27 20.23
C ASP A 135 32.50 -1.27 21.31
N ARG A 136 31.66 -1.58 22.31
CA ARG A 136 31.96 -2.49 23.42
C ARG A 136 30.84 -3.50 23.62
N VAL A 137 31.19 -4.78 23.74
CA VAL A 137 30.18 -5.82 23.99
C VAL A 137 29.73 -5.81 25.45
N TYR A 138 30.67 -5.75 26.40
CA TYR A 138 30.37 -5.82 27.84
C TYR A 138 30.65 -4.49 28.56
N ALA A 139 29.76 -4.11 29.47
CA ALA A 139 29.96 -2.98 30.37
C ALA A 139 31.01 -3.34 31.43
N ASN A 140 32.00 -2.48 31.63
CA ASN A 140 33.01 -2.67 32.68
C ASN A 140 33.35 -1.33 33.37
N PRO A 141 32.90 -1.11 34.63
CA PRO A 141 31.96 -1.94 35.38
C PRO A 141 30.51 -1.83 34.83
N PRO A 142 29.64 -2.83 35.08
CA PRO A 142 28.20 -2.70 34.89
C PRO A 142 27.65 -1.49 35.64
N SER A 143 26.83 -0.66 35.00
CA SER A 143 26.31 0.58 35.60
C SER A 143 24.80 0.75 35.52
N GLU A 144 24.13 0.08 34.58
CA GLU A 144 22.69 0.17 34.39
C GLU A 144 21.95 -1.02 35.01
N THR A 145 20.70 -0.82 35.42
CA THR A 145 19.83 -1.92 35.88
C THR A 145 19.37 -2.77 34.70
N HIS A 146 19.31 -4.08 34.91
CA HIS A 146 18.88 -5.02 33.89
C HIS A 146 17.37 -4.84 33.59
N ARG A 147 17.02 -4.79 32.30
CA ARG A 147 15.66 -4.49 31.82
C ARG A 147 15.19 -5.55 30.85
N VAL A 148 13.93 -5.97 30.97
CA VAL A 148 13.34 -7.01 30.13
C VAL A 148 11.96 -6.57 29.63
N MET A 149 11.72 -6.75 28.34
CA MET A 149 10.38 -6.69 27.73
C MET A 149 9.75 -8.08 27.76
N VAL A 150 8.61 -8.22 28.41
CA VAL A 150 7.84 -9.46 28.47
C VAL A 150 6.50 -9.25 27.80
N GLN A 151 6.21 -10.06 26.78
CA GLN A 151 4.91 -10.03 26.11
C GLN A 151 4.13 -11.28 26.48
N VAL A 152 2.97 -11.07 27.11
CA VAL A 152 2.03 -12.14 27.46
C VAL A 152 0.96 -12.18 26.37
N TRP A 153 0.66 -13.39 25.90
CA TRP A 153 -0.28 -13.71 24.83
C TRP A 153 -1.29 -14.70 25.38
#